data_AF-A0A4Y2EV08-F1
#
_entry.id   AF-A0A4Y2EV08-F1
#
_cell.length_a   1.000
_cell.length_b   1.000
_cell.length_c   1.000
_cell.angle_alpha   90.00
_cell.angle_beta   90.00
_cell.angle_gamma   90.00
#
_symmetry.space_group_name_H-M   'P 1'
#
loop_
_entity.id
_entity.type
_entity.pdbx_description
1 polymer ?
#
loop_
_entity_poly.entity_id
_entity_poly.type
_entity_poly.pdbx_seq_one_letter_code
_entity_poly.pdbx_strand_id
1 'polypeptide(L)'
;MAKFIESLPVVNYIRIERRIMMPNASVFKLHGFCDAPDKSYGAAIYIKSTTTLGEIKGNLMTSKSRVAHLKQISIPRLKLCGAVLVTELTKKVKQALEIEKADIHFWTDSTIVISLI
;
A
#
# COMPACT_ATOMS: atom_id res chain seq x y z
N MET A 1 -16.61 -0.76 -24.70
CA MET A 1 -17.57 -1.53 -23.86
C MET A 1 -17.47 -3.05 -24.05
N ALA A 2 -17.50 -3.58 -25.29
CA ALA A 2 -17.58 -5.04 -25.53
C ALA A 2 -16.51 -5.89 -24.81
N LYS A 3 -15.23 -5.50 -24.89
CA LYS A 3 -14.11 -6.22 -24.23
C LYS A 3 -14.23 -6.35 -22.71
N PHE A 4 -14.93 -5.44 -22.03
CA PHE A 4 -15.12 -5.52 -20.57
C PHE A 4 -16.21 -6.54 -20.20
N ILE A 5 -17.26 -6.63 -21.02
CA ILE A 5 -18.35 -7.60 -20.81
C ILE A 5 -17.86 -9.02 -21.10
N GLU A 6 -17.01 -9.18 -22.12
CA GLU A 6 -16.40 -10.47 -22.47
C GLU A 6 -15.46 -11.02 -21.39
N SER A 7 -14.80 -10.16 -20.60
CA SER A 7 -13.90 -10.59 -19.52
C SER A 7 -14.60 -10.80 -18.17
N LEU A 8 -15.88 -10.40 -18.04
CA LEU A 8 -16.66 -10.55 -16.81
C LEU A 8 -16.71 -12.00 -16.28
N PRO A 9 -16.86 -13.03 -17.14
CA PRO A 9 -16.85 -14.43 -16.69
C PRO A 9 -15.55 -14.85 -16.00
N VAL A 10 -14.41 -14.19 -16.28
CA VAL A 10 -13.11 -14.48 -15.65
C VAL A 10 -13.15 -14.22 -14.15
N VAL A 11 -14.00 -13.27 -13.70
CA VAL A 11 -14.16 -12.93 -12.28
C VAL A 11 -14.60 -14.14 -11.45
N ASN A 12 -15.41 -15.04 -12.01
CA ASN A 12 -15.88 -16.24 -11.31
C ASN A 12 -14.74 -17.20 -10.92
N TYR A 13 -13.60 -17.11 -11.61
CA TYR A 13 -12.43 -17.94 -11.39
C TYR A 13 -11.35 -17.25 -10.54
N ILE A 14 -11.52 -15.97 -10.20
CA ILE A 14 -10.58 -15.28 -9.32
C ILE A 14 -10.69 -15.89 -7.91
N ARG A 15 -9.56 -16.36 -7.40
CA ARG A 15 -9.41 -16.85 -6.02
C ARG A 15 -8.44 -15.94 -5.31
N ILE A 16 -8.95 -15.19 -4.33
CA ILE A 16 -8.13 -14.32 -3.47
C ILE A 16 -7.99 -15.03 -2.13
N GLU A 17 -6.76 -15.30 -1.73
CA GLU A 17 -6.50 -15.81 -0.39
C GLU A 17 -6.92 -14.77 0.65
N ARG A 18 -7.90 -15.13 1.49
CA ARG A 18 -8.42 -14.23 2.52
C ARG A 18 -7.41 -13.97 3.64
N ARG A 19 -6.46 -14.90 3.82
CA ARG A 19 -5.47 -14.86 4.88
C ARG A 19 -4.21 -14.16 4.37
N ILE A 20 -4.00 -12.94 4.84
CA ILE A 20 -2.88 -12.09 4.42
C ILE A 20 -1.58 -12.46 5.18
N MET A 21 -1.70 -12.88 6.44
CA MET A 21 -0.56 -13.25 7.29
C MET A 21 -0.32 -14.76 7.28
N MET A 22 0.93 -15.18 7.08
CA MET A 22 1.27 -16.60 7.14
C MET A 22 1.07 -17.17 8.55
N PRO A 23 0.53 -18.40 8.67
CA PRO A 23 0.62 -19.14 9.93
C PRO A 23 2.10 -19.32 10.32
N ASN A 24 2.42 -19.13 11.60
CA ASN A 24 3.75 -19.31 12.16
C ASN A 24 4.82 -18.31 11.67
N ALA A 25 4.40 -17.16 11.12
CA ALA A 25 5.32 -16.05 10.89
C ALA A 25 5.79 -15.46 12.22
N SER A 26 7.11 -15.37 12.40
CA SER A 26 7.74 -14.79 13.58
C SER A 26 8.12 -13.33 13.38
N VAL A 27 8.33 -12.92 12.13
CA VAL A 27 8.74 -11.55 11.77
C VAL A 27 7.78 -10.98 10.73
N PHE A 28 7.32 -9.76 11.00
CA PHE A 28 6.49 -8.98 10.09
C PHE A 28 7.20 -7.69 9.69
N LYS A 29 7.23 -7.41 8.39
CA LYS A 29 7.65 -6.12 7.86
C LYS A 29 6.51 -5.48 7.08
N LEU A 30 6.30 -4.18 7.29
CA LEU A 30 5.34 -3.39 6.53
C LEU A 30 6.09 -2.50 5.56
N HIS A 31 5.73 -2.60 4.28
CA HIS A 31 6.28 -1.78 3.21
C HIS A 31 5.17 -0.88 2.66
N GLY A 32 5.22 0.41 3.00
CA GLY A 32 4.31 1.41 2.50
C GLY A 32 4.87 2.09 1.26
N PHE A 33 4.15 2.06 0.16
CA PHE A 33 4.47 2.74 -1.09
C PHE A 33 3.52 3.91 -1.26
N CYS A 34 4.00 5.05 -1.74
CA CYS A 34 3.15 6.14 -2.17
C CYS A 34 3.55 6.67 -3.55
N ASP A 35 2.52 7.11 -4.28
CA ASP A 35 2.69 7.85 -5.53
C ASP A 35 1.63 8.95 -5.62
N ALA A 36 1.97 10.03 -6.30
CA ALA A 36 1.07 11.14 -6.58
C ALA A 36 1.29 11.72 -7.98
N PRO A 37 0.65 11.16 -9.03
CA PRO A 37 0.60 11.80 -10.34
C PRO A 37 -0.24 13.08 -10.30
N ASP A 38 -0.15 13.93 -11.33
CA ASP A 38 -0.65 15.33 -11.36
C ASP A 38 -2.08 15.59 -10.84
N LYS A 39 -2.96 14.57 -10.85
CA LYS A 39 -4.38 14.71 -10.48
C LYS A 39 -4.86 13.75 -9.39
N SER A 40 -3.97 12.98 -8.78
CA SER A 40 -4.34 12.04 -7.73
C SER A 40 -3.15 11.68 -6.85
N TYR A 41 -3.40 11.12 -5.69
CA TYR A 41 -2.36 10.51 -4.88
C TYR A 41 -2.89 9.25 -4.24
N GLY A 42 -1.99 8.30 -4.00
CA GLY A 42 -2.33 6.99 -3.50
C GLY A 42 -1.21 6.41 -2.66
N ALA A 43 -1.61 5.44 -1.85
CA ALA A 43 -0.73 4.66 -1.02
C ALA A 43 -1.12 3.18 -1.10
N ALA A 44 -0.14 2.29 -1.05
CA ALA A 44 -0.33 0.85 -0.96
C ALA A 44 0.59 0.30 0.14
N ILE A 45 0.08 -0.60 0.96
CA ILE A 45 0.84 -1.24 2.04
C ILE A 45 0.91 -2.72 1.77
N TYR A 46 2.13 -3.22 1.72
CA TYR A 46 2.43 -4.64 1.66
C TYR A 46 2.90 -5.12 3.03
N ILE A 47 2.50 -6.33 3.38
CA ILE A 47 3.06 -7.04 4.52
C ILE A 47 3.94 -8.17 4.02
N LYS A 48 5.15 -8.23 4.55
CA LYS A 48 6.10 -9.32 4.38
C LYS A 48 6.11 -10.12 5.66
N SER A 49 5.65 -11.36 5.58
CA SER A 49 5.70 -12.33 6.68
C SER A 49 6.91 -13.23 6.46
N THR A 50 7.68 -13.51 7.51
CA THR A 50 8.79 -14.46 7.49
C THR A 50 8.59 -15.51 8.59
N THR A 51 8.67 -16.79 8.24
CA THR A 51 8.61 -17.90 9.22
C THR A 51 9.98 -18.15 9.86
N THR A 52 10.01 -18.88 10.96
CA THR A 52 11.25 -19.30 11.63
C THR A 52 12.13 -20.19 10.75
N LEU A 53 11.55 -20.86 9.76
CA LEU A 53 12.24 -21.68 8.76
C LEU A 53 12.80 -20.85 7.59
N GLY A 54 12.57 -19.53 7.59
CA GLY A 54 13.06 -18.60 6.58
C GLY A 54 12.13 -18.45 5.36
N GLU A 55 10.94 -19.03 5.37
CA GLU A 55 9.97 -18.85 4.28
C GLU A 55 9.43 -17.43 4.30
N ILE A 56 9.35 -16.81 3.13
CA ILE A 56 8.95 -15.41 2.97
C ILE A 56 7.72 -15.35 2.08
N LYS A 57 6.70 -14.60 2.52
CA LYS A 57 5.54 -14.28 1.70
C LYS A 57 5.20 -12.80 1.82
N GLY A 58 5.06 -12.15 0.67
CA GLY A 58 4.62 -10.77 0.55
C GLY A 58 3.20 -10.72 0.02
N ASN A 59 2.32 -9.98 0.69
CA ASN A 59 0.93 -9.79 0.27
C ASN A 59 0.56 -8.30 0.32
N LEU A 60 -0.21 -7.84 -0.67
CA LEU A 60 -0.85 -6.53 -0.60
C LEU A 60 -1.89 -6.58 0.52
N MET A 61 -1.74 -5.70 1.50
CA MET A 61 -2.62 -5.67 2.65
C MET A 61 -3.76 -4.69 2.45
N THR A 62 -3.43 -3.46 2.05
CA THR A 62 -4.43 -2.43 1.79
C THR A 62 -3.86 -1.38 0.84
N SER A 63 -4.74 -0.70 0.12
CA SER A 63 -4.40 0.46 -0.68
C SER A 63 -5.49 1.51 -0.55
N LYS A 64 -5.10 2.77 -0.74
CA LYS A 64 -5.99 3.91 -0.70
C LYS A 64 -5.56 4.94 -1.74
N SER A 65 -6.49 5.37 -2.57
CA SER A 65 -6.29 6.45 -3.54
C SER A 65 -7.22 7.62 -3.22
N ARG A 66 -6.82 8.83 -3.62
CA ARG A 66 -7.59 10.07 -3.51
C ARG A 66 -7.40 10.89 -4.78
N VAL A 67 -8.47 11.52 -5.24
CA VAL A 67 -8.42 12.50 -6.33
C VAL A 67 -7.92 13.83 -5.76
N ALA A 68 -7.10 14.54 -6.52
CA ALA A 68 -6.65 15.88 -6.14
C ALA A 68 -7.84 16.85 -6.06
N HIS A 69 -7.73 17.89 -5.23
CA HIS A 69 -8.76 18.91 -5.14
C HIS A 69 -8.94 19.62 -6.48
N LEU A 70 -10.15 20.12 -6.75
CA LEU A 70 -10.45 20.94 -7.95
C LEU A 70 -9.60 22.22 -8.00
N LYS A 71 -9.21 22.75 -6.83
CA LYS A 71 -8.24 23.83 -6.73
C LYS A 71 -6.84 23.26 -7.00
N GLN A 72 -6.13 23.86 -7.95
CA GLN A 72 -4.81 23.42 -8.35
C GLN A 72 -3.84 23.48 -7.17
N ILE A 73 -3.32 22.32 -6.79
CA ILE A 73 -2.28 22.16 -5.77
C ILE A 73 -0.96 21.96 -6.52
N SER A 74 0.15 22.48 -5.98
CA SER A 74 1.47 22.26 -6.59
C SER A 74 1.87 20.78 -6.53
N ILE A 75 2.61 20.30 -7.54
CA ILE A 75 3.11 18.92 -7.62
C ILE A 75 3.87 18.50 -6.34
N PRO A 76 4.79 19.32 -5.78
CA PRO A 76 5.46 19.00 -4.51
C PRO A 76 4.49 18.71 -3.36
N ARG A 77 3.45 19.54 -3.22
CA ARG A 77 2.45 19.39 -2.15
C ARG A 77 1.58 18.15 -2.38
N LEU A 78 1.28 17.81 -3.62
CA LEU A 78 0.55 16.60 -3.95
C LEU A 78 1.35 15.32 -3.63
N LYS A 79 2.63 15.28 -4.00
CA LYS A 79 3.56 14.20 -3.64
C LYS A 79 3.72 14.07 -2.12
N LEU A 80 3.81 15.20 -1.40
CA LEU A 80 3.80 15.19 0.07
C LEU A 80 2.49 14.65 0.66
N CYS A 81 1.33 14.98 0.07
CA CYS A 81 0.05 14.38 0.48
C CYS A 81 0.03 12.86 0.30
N GLY A 82 0.69 12.32 -0.73
CA GLY A 82 0.91 10.88 -0.89
C GLY A 82 1.73 10.27 0.27
N ALA A 83 2.82 10.93 0.67
CA ALA A 83 3.64 10.52 1.82
C ALA A 83 2.86 10.55 3.16
N VAL A 84 2.06 11.59 3.37
CA VAL A 84 1.16 11.67 4.54
C VAL A 84 0.12 10.55 4.48
N LEU A 85 -0.45 10.26 3.31
CA LEU A 85 -1.44 9.21 3.16
C LEU A 85 -0.89 7.82 3.54
N VAL A 86 0.33 7.47 3.10
CA VAL A 86 0.92 6.17 3.40
C VAL A 86 1.27 6.01 4.87
N THR A 87 1.75 7.08 5.53
CA THR A 87 2.07 7.06 6.96
C THR A 87 0.81 6.93 7.82
N GLU A 88 -0.25 7.69 7.51
CA GLU A 88 -1.56 7.56 8.17
C GLU A 88 -2.16 6.16 7.99
N LEU A 89 -2.12 5.63 6.75
CA LEU A 89 -2.66 4.31 6.45
C LEU A 89 -1.88 3.22 7.19
N THR A 90 -0.55 3.36 7.29
CA THR A 90 0.32 2.41 8.00
C THR A 90 0.06 2.43 9.50
N LYS A 91 -0.19 3.61 10.09
CA LYS A 91 -0.61 3.72 11.50
C LYS A 91 -1.90 2.95 11.77
N LYS A 92 -2.90 3.08 10.89
CA LYS A 92 -4.17 2.35 11.01
C LYS A 92 -3.99 0.85 10.87
N VAL A 93 -3.17 0.41 9.90
CA VAL A 93 -2.83 -1.00 9.72
C VAL A 93 -2.14 -1.58 10.95
N LYS A 94 -1.15 -0.88 11.51
CA LYS A 94 -0.43 -1.32 12.71
C LYS A 94 -1.39 -1.50 13.89
N GLN A 95 -2.31 -0.56 14.07
CA GLN A 95 -3.34 -0.63 15.12
C GLN A 95 -4.31 -1.80 14.89
N ALA A 96 -4.78 -2.02 13.66
CA ALA A 96 -5.74 -3.07 13.35
C ALA A 96 -5.17 -4.49 13.45
N LEU A 97 -3.86 -4.65 13.26
CA LEU A 97 -3.18 -5.96 13.38
C LEU A 97 -2.56 -6.22 14.75
N GLU A 98 -2.57 -5.23 15.65
CA GLU A 98 -1.94 -5.34 16.98
C GLU A 98 -0.47 -5.76 16.93
N ILE A 99 0.25 -5.44 15.84
CA ILE A 99 1.67 -5.80 15.69
C ILE A 99 2.53 -4.69 16.28
N GLU A 100 2.98 -4.86 17.52
CA GLU A 100 3.84 -3.89 18.19
C GLU A 100 5.22 -3.74 17.52
N LYS A 101 5.82 -4.87 17.11
CA LYS A 101 7.22 -4.98 16.65
C LYS A 101 7.38 -5.14 15.12
N ALA A 102 6.46 -4.61 14.32
CA ALA A 102 6.64 -4.61 12.87
C ALA A 102 7.75 -3.63 12.47
N ASP A 103 8.65 -4.09 11.61
CA ASP A 103 9.65 -3.25 10.95
C ASP A 103 8.97 -2.51 9.78
N ILE A 104 9.06 -1.17 9.72
CA ILE A 104 8.25 -0.34 8.81
C ILE A 104 9.17 0.42 7.86
N HIS A 105 8.92 0.27 6.56
CA HIS A 105 9.67 0.93 5.50
C HIS A 105 8.71 1.71 4.59
N PHE A 106 9.07 2.95 4.25
CA PHE A 106 8.32 3.78 3.32
C PHE A 106 9.10 3.98 2.02
N TRP A 107 8.39 3.93 0.90
CA TRP A 107 8.94 4.01 -0.46
C TRP A 107 8.20 5.06 -1.27
N THR A 108 8.96 5.89 -1.97
CA THR A 108 8.44 6.87 -2.94
C THR A 108 9.45 7.03 -4.07
N ASP A 109 8.96 7.30 -5.28
CA ASP A 109 9.76 7.60 -6.47
C ASP A 109 10.10 9.10 -6.58
N SER A 110 9.57 9.92 -5.68
CA SER A 110 9.65 11.37 -5.76
C SER A 110 10.88 11.89 -5.03
N THR A 111 11.90 12.28 -5.80
CA THR A 111 13.10 12.98 -5.27
C THR A 111 12.73 14.22 -4.47
N ILE A 112 11.65 14.92 -4.85
CA ILE A 112 11.11 16.07 -4.12
C ILE A 112 10.72 15.67 -2.69
N VAL A 113 10.05 14.53 -2.51
CA VAL A 113 9.62 14.08 -1.18
C VAL A 113 10.84 13.64 -0.39
N ILE A 114 11.76 12.90 -1.00
CA ILE A 114 12.99 12.46 -0.36
C ILE A 114 13.83 13.66 0.10
N SER A 115 13.88 14.75 -0.68
CA SER A 115 14.61 15.97 -0.31
C SER A 115 13.95 16.82 0.79
N LEU A 116 12.69 16.54 1.12
CA LEU A 116 11.90 17.27 2.12
C LEU A 116 11.83 16.54 3.48
N ILE A 117 12.40 15.33 3.57
CA ILE A 117 12.45 14.49 4.78
C ILE A 117 13.90 14.40 5.23
#